data_AF-A0A4Z1HIU8-F1
#
_entry.id   AF-A0A4Z1HIU8-F1
#
_cell.length_a   1.000
_cell.length_b   1.000
_cell.length_c   1.000
_cell.angle_alpha   90.00
_cell.angle_beta   90.00
_cell.angle_gamma   90.00
#
_symmetry.space_group_name_H-M   'P 1'
#
loop_
_entity.id
_entity.type
_entity.pdbx_description
1 polymer ?
#
loop_
_entity_poly.entity_id
_entity_poly.type
_entity_poly.pdbx_seq_one_letter_code
_entity_poly.pdbx_strand_id
1 'polypeptide(L)'
;MLLKIPLSGAVLGVIIAQVDAKNSKCFSTNTVGEDNYKACCPEQWTSGRGDIDGTMFNYTCGTYAIKTETCLGENVSTAKECAQAIAADPKWNSGFWESDPTDCCVFESITPSRIKDGPPGYLFIQKTRDAVETPDPAVECKDPVEAAKGDAKSKCEIEKNQLVQEGELVREKERVDCQVGKDKSIAAAKSECDSAHENLRTEAKTQLEKAQAQYDTEKNELREKCQNDKEAAAAAAKNQCNADKNELGEKCQSDKETAIAVAVALAKDQCDTDKNQLDEKCQSDKDAAAAAAKDQCNADKNELGEKCQSDKGAAVAAAKNQCDTDKNKLDEKYQSDKEIAIAAAVALAKDQCDTDKNQLRKEGVDNLQQRESQCEARISALEKANGSVDEASKQCETDKSKLLQETTDVKKTCDADKAALLGQIKELEKKVSTGGSKDGETNKDLSTSAQDPNCQYRTNMCDACGHDTFTVNGLEWKKK
;
A
#
# COMPACT_ATOMS: atom_id res chain seq x y z
N MET A 1 0.12 -18.20 47.54
CA MET A 1 -1.36 -18.20 47.63
C MET A 1 -1.85 -18.81 46.32
N LEU A 2 -1.95 -20.13 46.14
CA LEU A 2 -2.90 -21.08 46.73
C LEU A 2 -4.36 -20.58 46.72
N LEU A 3 -5.13 -21.04 45.73
CA LEU A 3 -6.54 -21.38 45.91
C LEU A 3 -6.98 -22.40 44.84
N LYS A 4 -7.05 -23.66 45.30
CA LYS A 4 -7.77 -24.78 44.65
C LYS A 4 -9.22 -24.73 45.14
N ILE A 5 -10.18 -24.96 44.24
CA ILE A 5 -11.55 -25.31 44.61
C ILE A 5 -11.93 -26.59 43.85
N PRO A 6 -12.31 -27.69 44.54
CA PRO A 6 -12.95 -28.84 43.92
C PRO A 6 -14.47 -28.71 44.08
N LEU A 7 -15.24 -29.05 43.04
CA LEU A 7 -16.65 -29.39 43.21
C LEU A 7 -16.92 -30.77 42.60
N SER A 8 -17.24 -31.70 43.49
CA SER A 8 -17.74 -33.04 43.23
C SER A 8 -19.23 -32.97 42.92
N GLY A 9 -19.65 -33.57 41.81
CA GLY A 9 -21.06 -33.85 41.49
C GLY A 9 -21.27 -35.36 41.43
N ALA A 10 -22.05 -35.90 42.35
CA ALA A 10 -22.46 -37.29 42.38
C ALA A 10 -23.57 -37.54 41.34
N VAL A 11 -23.43 -38.60 40.53
CA VAL A 11 -24.48 -39.10 39.65
C VAL A 11 -25.06 -40.35 40.29
N LEU A 12 -26.35 -40.30 40.67
CA LEU A 12 -27.14 -41.47 41.05
C LEU A 12 -27.46 -42.28 39.80
N GLY A 13 -27.03 -43.55 39.77
CA GLY A 13 -27.43 -44.52 38.76
C GLY A 13 -28.81 -45.11 39.04
N VAL A 14 -29.67 -45.10 38.03
CA VAL A 14 -30.89 -45.91 37.97
C VAL A 14 -30.53 -47.25 37.33
N ILE A 15 -30.79 -48.34 38.02
CA ILE A 15 -30.61 -49.71 37.51
C ILE A 15 -31.87 -50.09 36.71
N ILE A 16 -31.70 -50.38 35.42
CA ILE A 16 -32.67 -51.14 34.62
C ILE A 16 -31.98 -52.46 34.26
N ALA A 17 -32.58 -53.58 34.67
CA ALA A 17 -32.05 -54.92 34.45
C ALA A 17 -32.05 -55.29 32.96
N GLN A 18 -30.87 -55.58 32.41
CA GLN A 18 -30.71 -56.24 31.11
C GLN A 18 -30.94 -57.75 31.26
N VAL A 19 -31.61 -58.36 30.29
CA VAL A 19 -31.74 -59.81 30.18
C VAL A 19 -30.43 -60.35 29.58
N ASP A 20 -29.60 -60.95 30.41
CA ASP A 20 -28.29 -61.49 30.03
C ASP A 20 -28.40 -62.55 28.92
N ALA A 21 -27.54 -62.40 27.92
CA ALA A 21 -27.25 -63.42 26.92
C ALA A 21 -26.59 -64.63 27.62
N LYS A 22 -27.32 -65.74 27.75
CA LYS A 22 -26.70 -67.02 28.11
C LYS A 22 -25.76 -67.44 26.97
N ASN A 23 -24.46 -67.51 27.27
CA ASN A 23 -23.37 -68.02 26.42
C ASN A 23 -23.79 -69.27 25.62
N SER A 24 -24.23 -69.11 24.38
CA SER A 24 -24.39 -70.25 23.49
C SER A 24 -23.11 -70.46 22.71
N LYS A 25 -22.67 -71.72 22.63
CA LYS A 25 -21.48 -72.11 21.87
C LYS A 25 -21.80 -72.29 20.37
N CYS A 26 -22.98 -71.83 19.92
CA CYS A 26 -23.58 -72.20 18.65
C CYS A 26 -22.63 -71.98 17.46
N PHE A 27 -22.06 -70.78 17.35
CA PHE A 27 -21.15 -70.44 16.26
C PHE A 27 -19.66 -70.50 16.64
N SER A 28 -19.32 -70.99 17.83
CA SER A 28 -17.94 -71.12 18.30
C SER A 28 -17.43 -72.57 18.31
N THR A 29 -18.32 -73.56 18.13
CA THR A 29 -17.94 -74.97 17.97
C THR A 29 -17.75 -75.35 16.50
N ASN A 30 -16.88 -76.34 16.25
CA ASN A 30 -16.68 -76.97 14.94
C ASN A 30 -17.20 -78.44 14.93
N THR A 31 -18.05 -78.81 15.90
CA THR A 31 -18.76 -80.11 15.86
C THR A 31 -19.69 -80.16 14.65
N VAL A 32 -20.00 -81.35 14.12
CA VAL A 32 -20.89 -81.53 12.96
C VAL A 32 -22.17 -82.26 13.34
N GLY A 33 -23.22 -82.15 12.53
CA GLY A 33 -24.48 -82.89 12.71
C GLY A 33 -25.19 -82.61 14.04
N GLU A 34 -25.82 -83.63 14.64
CA GLU A 34 -26.63 -83.48 15.86
C GLU A 34 -25.87 -82.83 17.04
N ASP A 35 -24.56 -83.07 17.15
CA ASP A 35 -23.72 -82.46 18.19
C ASP A 35 -23.50 -80.96 17.97
N ASN A 36 -23.50 -80.49 16.72
CA ASN A 36 -23.51 -79.06 16.40
C ASN A 36 -24.85 -78.42 16.78
N TYR A 37 -25.96 -79.11 16.47
CA TYR A 37 -27.29 -78.67 16.87
C TYR A 37 -27.41 -78.56 18.39
N LYS A 38 -26.97 -79.56 19.15
CA LYS A 38 -26.99 -79.54 20.63
C LYS A 38 -26.12 -78.44 21.23
N ALA A 39 -25.03 -78.05 20.56
CA ALA A 39 -24.20 -76.93 20.99
C ALA A 39 -24.89 -75.57 20.82
N CYS A 40 -25.76 -75.45 19.80
CA CYS A 40 -26.65 -74.30 19.60
C CYS A 40 -27.88 -74.33 20.51
N CYS A 41 -28.45 -75.53 20.68
CA CYS A 41 -29.75 -75.80 21.25
C CYS A 41 -29.62 -76.88 22.36
N PRO A 42 -28.95 -76.56 23.49
CA PRO A 42 -28.78 -77.52 24.59
C PRO A 42 -30.11 -77.92 25.22
N GLU A 43 -31.11 -77.03 25.11
CA GLU A 43 -32.52 -77.28 25.32
C GLU A 43 -33.22 -77.16 23.96
N GLN A 44 -34.16 -78.06 23.65
CA GLN A 44 -34.69 -78.28 22.28
C GLN A 44 -35.30 -77.05 21.58
N TRP A 45 -35.56 -75.95 22.29
CA TRP A 45 -36.30 -74.79 21.78
C TRP A 45 -35.65 -73.43 22.15
N THR A 46 -34.41 -73.43 22.62
CA THR A 46 -33.81 -72.21 23.17
C THR A 46 -33.02 -71.45 22.11
N SER A 47 -33.66 -70.44 21.53
CA SER A 47 -33.05 -69.46 20.61
C SER A 47 -31.99 -68.60 21.30
N GLY A 48 -31.05 -68.06 20.52
CA GLY A 48 -29.98 -67.23 21.06
C GLY A 48 -29.36 -66.28 20.05
N ARG A 49 -28.28 -65.64 20.48
CA ARG A 49 -27.46 -64.74 19.67
C ARG A 49 -26.04 -65.26 19.58
N GLY A 50 -25.38 -65.01 18.47
CA GLY A 50 -23.96 -65.27 18.35
C GLY A 50 -23.32 -64.40 17.27
N ASP A 51 -22.03 -64.14 17.44
CA ASP A 51 -21.22 -63.33 16.53
C ASP A 51 -20.38 -64.22 15.62
N ILE A 52 -20.26 -63.83 14.36
CA ILE A 52 -19.34 -64.39 13.37
C ILE A 52 -18.62 -63.23 12.69
N ASP A 53 -17.32 -63.11 12.96
CA ASP A 53 -16.42 -62.13 12.35
C ASP A 53 -16.99 -60.68 12.40
N GLY A 54 -17.61 -60.31 13.52
CA GLY A 54 -18.21 -58.99 13.74
C GLY A 54 -19.64 -58.81 13.21
N THR A 55 -20.24 -59.86 12.62
CA THR A 55 -21.66 -59.88 12.23
C THR A 55 -22.47 -60.62 13.29
N MET A 56 -23.43 -59.92 13.89
CA MET A 56 -24.32 -60.48 14.92
C MET A 56 -25.50 -61.23 14.29
N PHE A 57 -25.70 -62.47 14.70
CA PHE A 57 -26.81 -63.31 14.25
C PHE A 57 -27.75 -63.66 15.41
N ASN A 58 -29.05 -63.61 15.13
CA ASN A 58 -30.06 -64.32 15.92
C ASN A 58 -30.22 -65.71 15.33
N TYR A 59 -30.27 -66.74 16.17
CA TYR A 59 -30.62 -68.08 15.74
C TYR A 59 -31.79 -68.63 16.56
N THR A 60 -32.62 -69.44 15.91
CA THR A 60 -33.84 -70.01 16.49
C THR A 60 -33.83 -71.52 16.33
N CYS A 61 -33.85 -72.22 17.46
CA CYS A 61 -33.82 -73.68 17.53
C CYS A 61 -35.17 -74.29 17.16
N GLY A 62 -35.14 -75.39 16.40
CA GLY A 62 -36.35 -76.12 16.02
C GLY A 62 -37.19 -75.34 15.01
N THR A 63 -36.57 -74.47 14.21
CA THR A 63 -37.28 -73.72 13.17
C THR A 63 -36.55 -73.80 11.85
N TYR A 64 -37.30 -73.88 10.77
CA TYR A 64 -36.80 -73.92 9.42
C TYR A 64 -37.59 -72.98 8.51
N ALA A 65 -37.02 -72.65 7.37
CA ALA A 65 -37.73 -71.91 6.34
C ALA A 65 -38.24 -72.87 5.26
N ILE A 66 -39.47 -72.65 4.78
CA ILE A 66 -40.01 -73.41 3.65
C ILE A 66 -39.12 -73.18 2.41
N LYS A 67 -38.53 -74.25 1.90
CA LYS A 67 -37.52 -74.26 0.80
C LYS A 67 -38.07 -73.56 -0.45
N THR A 68 -37.59 -72.36 -0.75
CA THR A 68 -37.81 -71.70 -2.05
C THR A 68 -36.53 -71.16 -2.70
N GLU A 69 -35.37 -71.30 -2.07
CA GLU A 69 -34.11 -70.69 -2.53
C GLU A 69 -32.90 -71.61 -2.31
N THR A 70 -31.73 -71.11 -2.72
CA THR A 70 -30.45 -71.80 -2.88
C THR A 70 -29.95 -72.48 -1.61
N CYS A 71 -29.82 -73.80 -1.67
CA CYS A 71 -29.10 -74.58 -0.66
C CYS A 71 -27.67 -74.82 -1.14
N LEU A 72 -26.72 -74.62 -0.23
CA LEU A 72 -25.28 -74.59 -0.51
C LEU A 72 -24.66 -76.00 -0.61
N GLY A 73 -25.44 -77.07 -0.36
CA GLY A 73 -25.03 -78.46 -0.58
C GLY A 73 -23.93 -78.95 0.38
N GLU A 74 -23.34 -80.10 0.08
CA GLU A 74 -22.48 -80.97 0.94
C GLU A 74 -21.24 -80.31 1.60
N ASN A 75 -21.00 -79.01 1.40
CA ASN A 75 -19.82 -78.30 1.91
C ASN A 75 -20.10 -77.44 3.17
N VAL A 76 -21.32 -77.46 3.72
CA VAL A 76 -21.67 -76.73 4.95
C VAL A 76 -22.08 -77.72 6.04
N SER A 77 -21.09 -78.19 6.79
CA SER A 77 -21.24 -79.27 7.77
C SER A 77 -21.64 -78.77 9.17
N THR A 78 -21.56 -77.46 9.41
CA THR A 78 -21.85 -76.81 10.70
C THR A 78 -22.73 -75.57 10.59
N ALA A 79 -23.47 -75.24 11.65
CA ALA A 79 -24.23 -74.00 11.77
C ALA A 79 -23.34 -72.75 11.66
N LYS A 80 -22.09 -72.85 12.13
CA LYS A 80 -21.06 -71.81 12.02
C LYS A 80 -20.75 -71.50 10.55
N GLU A 81 -20.47 -72.53 9.76
CA GLU A 81 -20.19 -72.39 8.33
C GLU A 81 -21.41 -71.83 7.59
N CYS A 82 -22.62 -72.20 8.00
CA CYS A 82 -23.84 -71.63 7.44
C CYS A 82 -23.97 -70.13 7.75
N ALA A 83 -23.73 -69.72 9.00
CA ALA A 83 -23.69 -68.31 9.39
C ALA A 83 -22.58 -67.52 8.66
N GLN A 84 -21.40 -68.12 8.46
CA GLN A 84 -20.32 -67.54 7.68
C GLN A 84 -20.68 -67.34 6.21
N ALA A 85 -21.37 -68.31 5.59
CA ALA A 85 -21.85 -68.18 4.22
C ALA A 85 -22.88 -67.05 4.10
N ILE A 86 -23.76 -66.89 5.09
CA ILE A 86 -24.68 -65.76 5.15
C ILE A 86 -23.89 -64.45 5.34
N ALA A 87 -22.87 -64.42 6.21
CA ALA A 87 -22.04 -63.23 6.46
C ALA A 87 -21.24 -62.78 5.22
N ALA A 88 -20.66 -63.73 4.49
CA ALA A 88 -19.74 -63.48 3.39
C ALA A 88 -20.36 -62.79 2.18
N ASP A 89 -21.65 -63.05 1.91
CA ASP A 89 -22.38 -62.40 0.83
C ASP A 89 -23.40 -61.39 1.38
N PRO A 90 -23.30 -60.10 1.03
CA PRO A 90 -24.25 -59.08 1.49
C PRO A 90 -25.67 -59.34 1.00
N LYS A 91 -25.85 -60.15 -0.05
CA LYS A 91 -27.17 -60.55 -0.54
C LYS A 91 -27.95 -61.35 0.50
N TRP A 92 -27.30 -62.23 1.25
CA TRP A 92 -27.98 -63.11 2.18
C TRP A 92 -28.21 -62.43 3.53
N ASN A 93 -29.47 -62.38 3.97
CA ASN A 93 -29.84 -61.81 5.27
C ASN A 93 -30.19 -62.88 6.31
N SER A 94 -30.50 -64.09 5.85
CA SER A 94 -30.89 -65.21 6.71
C SER A 94 -30.61 -66.54 6.02
N GLY A 95 -30.68 -67.62 6.78
CA GLY A 95 -30.61 -68.98 6.29
C GLY A 95 -31.23 -69.94 7.30
N PHE A 96 -31.34 -71.21 6.95
CA PHE A 96 -31.47 -72.25 7.95
C PHE A 96 -30.46 -73.35 7.68
N TRP A 97 -30.03 -73.98 8.77
CA TRP A 97 -29.14 -75.11 8.77
C TRP A 97 -29.88 -76.33 9.34
N GLU A 98 -29.73 -77.47 8.70
CA GLU A 98 -30.30 -78.76 9.10
C GLU A 98 -29.15 -79.67 9.55
N SER A 99 -29.33 -80.38 10.67
CA SER A 99 -28.28 -81.24 11.21
C SER A 99 -28.17 -82.60 10.52
N ASP A 100 -29.24 -83.05 9.86
CA ASP A 100 -29.30 -84.30 9.10
C ASP A 100 -30.41 -84.26 8.02
N PRO A 101 -30.08 -84.17 6.71
CA PRO A 101 -28.73 -84.04 6.18
C PRO A 101 -28.11 -82.70 6.55
N THR A 102 -26.78 -82.64 6.71
CA THR A 102 -26.08 -81.36 6.95
C THR A 102 -26.19 -80.47 5.71
N ASP A 103 -27.19 -79.60 5.70
CA ASP A 103 -27.48 -78.70 4.59
C ASP A 103 -27.71 -77.29 5.13
N CYS A 104 -27.33 -76.29 4.32
CA CYS A 104 -27.49 -74.88 4.63
C CYS A 104 -28.17 -74.19 3.46
N CYS A 105 -29.37 -73.66 3.70
CA CYS A 105 -30.12 -72.89 2.72
C CYS A 105 -30.12 -71.42 3.13
N VAL A 106 -29.79 -70.54 2.19
CA VAL A 106 -29.66 -69.09 2.41
C VAL A 106 -30.75 -68.32 1.68
N PHE A 107 -31.14 -67.18 2.24
CA PHE A 107 -32.24 -66.34 1.77
C PHE A 107 -31.86 -64.86 1.77
N GLU A 108 -32.25 -64.16 0.70
CA GLU A 108 -32.03 -62.70 0.59
C GLU A 108 -32.98 -61.95 1.53
N SER A 109 -34.23 -62.41 1.58
CA SER A 109 -35.22 -61.96 2.55
C SER A 109 -36.18 -63.10 2.86
N ILE A 110 -36.65 -63.16 4.11
CA ILE A 110 -37.64 -64.15 4.53
C ILE A 110 -38.77 -63.47 5.28
N THR A 111 -40.00 -63.81 4.90
CA THR A 111 -41.20 -63.34 5.59
C THR A 111 -41.50 -64.27 6.77
N PRO A 112 -41.99 -63.77 7.92
CA PRO A 112 -42.31 -64.61 9.09
C PRO A 112 -43.23 -65.78 8.78
N SER A 113 -44.14 -65.63 7.81
CA SER A 113 -45.05 -66.69 7.32
C SER A 113 -44.34 -67.93 6.74
N ARG A 114 -43.08 -67.79 6.33
CA ARG A 114 -42.25 -68.86 5.75
C ARG A 114 -41.37 -69.57 6.77
N ILE A 115 -41.27 -69.05 7.99
CA ILE A 115 -40.61 -69.73 9.11
C ILE A 115 -41.64 -70.66 9.74
N LYS A 116 -41.27 -71.92 9.93
CA LYS A 116 -42.10 -72.96 10.52
C LYS A 116 -41.35 -73.64 11.66
N ASP A 117 -42.09 -74.05 12.67
CA ASP A 117 -41.59 -74.95 13.69
C ASP A 117 -41.31 -76.30 13.02
N GLY A 118 -40.08 -76.77 13.15
CA GLY A 118 -39.60 -78.06 12.68
C GLY A 118 -39.25 -78.98 13.85
N PRO A 119 -38.95 -80.26 13.58
CA PRO A 119 -38.40 -81.13 14.60
C PRO A 119 -37.02 -80.63 15.08
N PRO A 120 -36.49 -81.18 16.19
CA PRO A 120 -35.11 -80.95 16.58
C PRO A 120 -34.16 -81.28 15.42
N GLY A 121 -33.14 -80.45 15.23
CA GLY A 121 -32.18 -80.55 14.12
C GLY A 121 -32.23 -79.39 13.12
N TYR A 122 -33.26 -78.55 13.17
CA TYR A 122 -33.34 -77.34 12.35
C TYR A 122 -32.96 -76.08 13.12
N LEU A 123 -32.11 -75.26 12.52
CA LEU A 123 -31.64 -73.99 13.07
C LEU A 123 -31.86 -72.87 12.06
N PHE A 124 -32.78 -71.96 12.34
CA PHE A 124 -32.94 -70.75 11.54
C PHE A 124 -31.95 -69.69 12.02
N ILE A 125 -31.24 -69.02 11.10
CA ILE A 125 -30.18 -68.06 11.37
C ILE A 125 -30.50 -66.76 10.63
N GLN A 126 -30.46 -65.61 11.30
CA GLN A 126 -30.77 -64.32 10.70
C GLN A 126 -29.77 -63.26 11.15
N LYS A 127 -29.22 -62.50 10.18
CA LYS A 127 -28.41 -61.31 10.47
C LYS A 127 -29.25 -60.34 11.27
N THR A 128 -28.71 -59.87 12.39
CA THR A 128 -29.29 -58.76 13.11
C THR A 128 -28.90 -57.51 12.34
N ARG A 129 -29.84 -56.83 11.70
CA ARG A 129 -29.60 -55.43 11.32
C ARG A 129 -29.40 -54.69 12.63
N ASP A 130 -28.28 -54.02 12.81
CA ASP A 130 -27.97 -53.28 14.04
C ASP A 130 -29.18 -52.45 14.46
N ALA A 131 -29.92 -52.99 15.43
CA ALA A 131 -30.88 -52.23 16.18
C ALA A 131 -30.02 -51.40 17.13
N VAL A 132 -29.54 -50.27 16.64
CA VAL A 132 -29.17 -49.17 17.51
C VAL A 132 -30.46 -48.85 18.28
N GLU A 133 -30.57 -49.37 19.49
CA GLU A 133 -31.52 -48.88 20.48
C GLU A 133 -31.28 -47.37 20.56
N THR A 134 -32.18 -46.58 19.99
CA THR A 134 -32.12 -45.13 20.01
C THR A 134 -32.32 -44.62 21.43
N PRO A 135 -31.31 -44.02 22.09
CA PRO A 135 -31.59 -43.05 23.14
C PRO A 135 -32.05 -41.76 22.45
N ASP A 136 -32.90 -41.01 23.13
CA ASP A 136 -33.48 -39.74 22.68
C ASP A 136 -32.43 -38.78 22.04
N PRO A 137 -32.53 -38.45 20.74
CA PRO A 137 -31.54 -37.64 20.02
C PRO A 137 -31.50 -36.16 20.46
N ALA A 138 -32.31 -35.75 21.42
CA ALA A 138 -32.33 -34.38 21.93
C ALA A 138 -31.17 -34.05 22.90
N VAL A 139 -30.53 -35.05 23.52
CA VAL A 139 -29.58 -34.81 24.63
C VAL A 139 -28.12 -34.82 24.18
N GLU A 140 -27.70 -35.67 23.24
CA GLU A 140 -26.29 -35.79 22.83
C GLU A 140 -25.84 -34.80 21.73
N CYS A 141 -26.75 -34.09 21.06
CA CYS A 141 -26.36 -33.03 20.10
C CYS A 141 -26.00 -31.70 20.78
N LYS A 142 -26.26 -31.53 22.09
CA LYS A 142 -26.08 -30.25 22.78
C LYS A 142 -24.61 -29.94 23.03
N ASP A 143 -23.86 -30.91 23.53
CA ASP A 143 -22.44 -30.74 23.87
C ASP A 143 -21.53 -30.53 22.64
N PRO A 144 -21.65 -31.28 21.53
CA PRO A 144 -20.86 -31.01 20.33
C PRO A 144 -21.26 -29.70 19.62
N VAL A 145 -22.52 -29.26 19.72
CA VAL A 145 -22.95 -27.96 19.17
C VAL A 145 -22.44 -26.79 20.02
N GLU A 146 -22.47 -26.90 21.35
CA GLU A 146 -21.89 -25.87 22.23
C GLU A 146 -20.36 -25.84 22.14
N ALA A 147 -19.69 -26.99 21.97
CA ALA A 147 -18.27 -27.06 21.66
C ALA A 147 -17.95 -26.38 20.31
N ALA A 148 -18.71 -26.66 19.25
CA ALA A 148 -18.54 -26.03 17.95
C ALA A 148 -18.81 -24.50 18.00
N LYS A 149 -19.77 -24.04 18.80
CA LYS A 149 -19.99 -22.60 19.07
C LYS A 149 -18.81 -21.97 19.81
N GLY A 150 -18.24 -22.68 20.79
CA GLY A 150 -17.05 -22.26 21.52
C GLY A 150 -15.85 -22.09 20.59
N ASP A 151 -15.61 -23.08 19.72
CA ASP A 151 -14.51 -23.08 18.75
C ASP A 151 -14.70 -21.99 17.69
N ALA A 152 -15.92 -21.83 17.16
CA ALA A 152 -16.23 -20.77 16.20
C ALA A 152 -16.06 -19.37 16.81
N LYS A 153 -16.47 -19.17 18.07
CA LYS A 153 -16.27 -17.91 18.80
C LYS A 153 -14.80 -17.63 19.05
N SER A 154 -14.04 -18.64 19.47
CA SER A 154 -12.59 -18.55 19.68
C SER A 154 -11.88 -18.18 18.38
N LYS A 155 -12.21 -18.86 17.27
CA LYS A 155 -11.65 -18.59 15.95
C LYS A 155 -11.99 -17.17 15.47
N CYS A 156 -13.22 -16.71 15.67
CA CYS A 156 -13.63 -15.34 15.34
C CYS A 156 -12.85 -14.30 16.15
N GLU A 157 -12.64 -14.52 17.45
CA GLU A 157 -11.88 -13.57 18.28
C GLU A 157 -10.38 -13.56 17.88
N ILE A 158 -9.82 -14.71 17.49
CA ILE A 158 -8.45 -14.81 16.95
C ILE A 158 -8.34 -14.01 15.64
N GLU A 159 -9.23 -14.26 14.68
CA GLU A 159 -9.24 -13.55 13.37
C GLU A 159 -9.45 -12.04 13.55
N LYS A 160 -10.36 -11.63 14.43
CA LYS A 160 -10.57 -10.22 14.79
C LYS A 160 -9.32 -9.58 15.36
N ASN A 161 -8.66 -10.23 16.34
CA ASN A 161 -7.43 -9.70 16.93
C ASN A 161 -6.30 -9.63 15.90
N GLN A 162 -6.21 -10.60 14.99
CA GLN A 162 -5.23 -10.59 13.90
C GLN A 162 -5.49 -9.42 12.94
N LEU A 163 -6.74 -9.18 12.54
CA LEU A 163 -7.11 -8.04 11.68
C LEU A 163 -6.84 -6.69 12.34
N VAL A 164 -7.09 -6.57 13.65
CA VAL A 164 -6.74 -5.35 14.42
C VAL A 164 -5.24 -5.11 14.39
N GLN A 165 -4.44 -6.16 14.62
CA GLN A 165 -2.99 -6.07 14.65
C GLN A 165 -2.41 -5.75 13.26
N GLU A 166 -2.92 -6.36 12.20
CA GLU A 166 -2.57 -6.03 10.82
C GLU A 166 -2.93 -4.58 10.48
N GLY A 167 -4.11 -4.11 10.89
CA GLY A 167 -4.54 -2.72 10.71
C GLY A 167 -3.69 -1.70 11.47
N GLU A 168 -3.18 -2.04 12.66
CA GLU A 168 -2.23 -1.22 13.40
C GLU A 168 -0.86 -1.15 12.71
N LEU A 169 -0.35 -2.29 12.21
CA LEU A 169 0.91 -2.33 11.45
C LEU A 169 0.83 -1.50 10.16
N VAL A 170 -0.29 -1.57 9.43
CA VAL A 170 -0.50 -0.75 8.23
C VAL A 170 -0.55 0.73 8.59
N ARG A 171 -1.28 1.11 9.65
CA ARG A 171 -1.33 2.51 10.11
C ARG A 171 0.03 3.03 10.54
N GLU A 172 0.80 2.23 11.26
CA GLU A 172 2.16 2.59 11.68
C GLU A 172 3.08 2.76 10.47
N LYS A 173 3.03 1.83 9.50
CA LYS A 173 3.81 1.92 8.27
C LYS A 173 3.48 3.19 7.48
N GLU A 174 2.19 3.48 7.28
CA GLU A 174 1.78 4.71 6.59
C GLU A 174 2.21 5.98 7.32
N ARG A 175 2.17 5.98 8.66
CA ARG A 175 2.67 7.10 9.47
C ARG A 175 4.16 7.31 9.27
N VAL A 176 4.95 6.23 9.28
CA VAL A 176 6.40 6.28 9.05
C VAL A 176 6.72 6.74 7.62
N ASP A 177 6.06 6.17 6.61
CA ASP A 177 6.26 6.55 5.20
C ASP A 177 5.91 8.03 4.97
N CYS A 178 4.84 8.51 5.61
CA CYS A 178 4.47 9.92 5.59
C CYS A 178 5.53 10.82 6.23
N GLN A 179 6.07 10.43 7.39
CA GLN A 179 7.10 11.19 8.08
C GLN A 179 8.40 11.22 7.26
N VAL A 180 8.81 10.09 6.70
CA VAL A 180 9.98 9.99 5.80
C VAL A 180 9.79 10.85 4.55
N GLY A 181 8.58 10.87 3.97
CA GLY A 181 8.25 11.75 2.85
C GLY A 181 8.42 13.23 3.20
N LYS A 182 7.88 13.64 4.36
CA LYS A 182 8.02 15.01 4.88
C LYS A 182 9.49 15.39 5.08
N ASP A 183 10.27 14.53 5.71
CA ASP A 183 11.67 14.81 6.01
C ASP A 183 12.53 14.89 4.74
N LYS A 184 12.24 14.05 3.73
CA LYS A 184 12.88 14.16 2.40
C LYS A 184 12.55 15.47 1.70
N SER A 185 11.29 15.90 1.71
CA SER A 185 10.89 17.19 1.12
C SER A 185 11.55 18.37 1.82
N ILE A 186 11.64 18.35 3.15
CA ILE A 186 12.35 19.38 3.93
C ILE A 186 13.84 19.40 3.59
N ALA A 187 14.48 18.23 3.48
CA ALA A 187 15.89 18.13 3.13
C ALA A 187 16.17 18.66 1.70
N ALA A 188 15.31 18.35 0.74
CA ALA A 188 15.41 18.85 -0.63
C ALA A 188 15.27 20.38 -0.67
N ALA A 189 14.23 20.93 -0.06
CA ALA A 189 13.99 22.38 0.00
C ALA A 189 15.15 23.12 0.69
N LYS A 190 15.73 22.53 1.75
CA LYS A 190 16.91 23.09 2.42
C LYS A 190 18.13 23.12 1.50
N SER A 191 18.39 22.03 0.79
CA SER A 191 19.51 21.95 -0.16
C SER A 191 19.38 22.96 -1.31
N GLU A 192 18.16 23.18 -1.80
CA GLU A 192 17.87 24.18 -2.84
C GLU A 192 18.08 25.61 -2.31
N CYS A 193 17.62 25.89 -1.09
CA CYS A 193 17.83 27.17 -0.42
C CYS A 193 19.32 27.47 -0.21
N ASP A 194 20.09 26.50 0.28
CA ASP A 194 21.54 26.63 0.48
C ASP A 194 22.27 26.90 -0.85
N SER A 195 21.86 26.22 -1.93
CA SER A 195 22.42 26.42 -3.27
C SER A 195 22.08 27.80 -3.83
N ALA A 196 20.84 28.26 -3.65
CA ALA A 196 20.42 29.60 -4.07
C ALA A 196 21.18 30.70 -3.32
N HIS A 197 21.42 30.51 -2.02
CA HIS A 197 22.16 31.47 -1.19
C HIS A 197 23.62 31.58 -1.64
N GLU A 198 24.30 30.48 -1.97
CA GLU A 198 25.67 30.54 -2.49
C GLU A 198 25.75 31.14 -3.90
N ASN A 199 24.76 30.90 -4.76
CA ASN A 199 24.69 31.55 -6.07
C ASN A 199 24.56 33.07 -5.92
N LEU A 200 23.62 33.56 -5.08
CA LEU A 200 23.46 34.99 -4.81
C LEU A 200 24.71 35.61 -4.22
N ARG A 201 25.38 34.91 -3.30
CA ARG A 201 26.65 35.36 -2.70
C ARG A 201 27.74 35.52 -3.75
N THR A 202 27.86 34.55 -4.66
CA THR A 202 28.84 34.56 -5.74
C THR A 202 28.57 35.69 -6.74
N GLU A 203 27.30 35.92 -7.07
CA GLU A 203 26.90 37.00 -7.96
C GLU A 203 27.15 38.38 -7.34
N ALA A 204 26.81 38.57 -6.06
CA ALA A 204 27.10 39.79 -5.32
C ALA A 204 28.61 40.07 -5.25
N LYS A 205 29.43 39.05 -5.02
CA LYS A 205 30.89 39.16 -5.04
C LYS A 205 31.41 39.59 -6.42
N THR A 206 30.88 38.98 -7.47
CA THR A 206 31.27 39.31 -8.87
C THR A 206 30.92 40.77 -9.22
N GLN A 207 29.75 41.25 -8.79
CA GLN A 207 29.36 42.65 -9.01
C GLN A 207 30.24 43.63 -8.24
N LEU A 208 30.63 43.28 -7.01
CA LEU A 208 31.57 44.09 -6.22
C LEU A 208 32.93 44.21 -6.92
N GLU A 209 33.47 43.09 -7.43
CA GLU A 209 34.75 43.07 -8.15
C GLU A 209 34.68 43.91 -9.44
N LYS A 210 33.57 43.85 -10.18
CA LYS A 210 33.35 44.70 -11.37
C LYS A 210 33.28 46.19 -11.02
N ALA A 211 32.53 46.56 -9.99
CA ALA A 211 32.42 47.94 -9.53
C ALA A 211 33.77 48.49 -9.06
N GLN A 212 34.58 47.66 -8.40
CA GLN A 212 35.91 48.04 -7.96
C GLN A 212 36.88 48.24 -9.12
N ALA A 213 36.84 47.37 -10.13
CA ALA A 213 37.63 47.53 -11.35
C ALA A 213 37.25 48.82 -12.14
N GLN A 214 35.96 49.16 -12.21
CA GLN A 214 35.50 50.42 -12.80
C GLN A 214 36.01 51.63 -12.02
N TYR A 215 35.89 51.62 -10.69
CA TYR A 215 36.41 52.69 -9.84
C TYR A 215 37.92 52.90 -10.05
N ASP A 216 38.71 51.82 -10.11
CA ASP A 216 40.15 51.92 -10.34
C ASP A 216 40.48 52.47 -11.74
N THR A 217 39.66 52.15 -12.74
CA THR A 217 39.80 52.69 -14.11
C THR A 217 39.53 54.19 -14.13
N GLU A 218 38.38 54.63 -13.63
CA GLU A 218 37.99 56.05 -13.59
C GLU A 218 38.99 56.90 -12.76
N LYS A 219 39.47 56.34 -11.65
CA LYS A 219 40.51 56.99 -10.82
C LYS A 219 41.81 57.20 -11.58
N ASN A 220 42.23 56.23 -12.40
CA ASN A 220 43.45 56.34 -13.20
C ASN A 220 43.27 57.34 -14.34
N GLU A 221 42.13 57.33 -15.02
CA GLU A 221 41.79 58.32 -16.06
C GLU A 221 41.79 59.74 -15.51
N LEU A 222 41.19 59.96 -14.34
CA LEU A 222 41.19 61.26 -13.67
C LEU A 222 42.61 61.71 -13.28
N ARG A 223 43.45 60.77 -12.84
CA ARG A 223 44.84 61.05 -12.50
C ARG A 223 45.65 61.46 -13.73
N GLU A 224 45.50 60.76 -14.85
CA GLU A 224 46.12 61.15 -16.12
C GLU A 224 45.64 62.52 -16.57
N LYS A 225 44.33 62.80 -16.45
CA LYS A 225 43.76 64.11 -16.78
C LYS A 225 44.34 65.23 -15.90
N CYS A 226 44.38 65.09 -14.56
CA CYS A 226 44.97 66.13 -13.68
C CYS A 226 46.48 66.32 -14.00
N GLN A 227 47.20 65.27 -14.42
CA GLN A 227 48.60 65.40 -14.86
C GLN A 227 48.71 66.17 -16.19
N ASN A 228 47.87 65.87 -17.18
CA ASN A 228 47.86 66.56 -18.47
C ASN A 228 47.47 68.04 -18.32
N ASP A 229 46.45 68.34 -17.51
CA ASP A 229 46.00 69.70 -17.24
C ASP A 229 47.11 70.52 -16.55
N LYS A 230 47.85 69.89 -15.62
CA LYS A 230 49.02 70.49 -14.95
C LYS A 230 50.13 70.82 -15.95
N GLU A 231 50.45 69.92 -16.85
CA GLU A 231 51.47 70.13 -17.88
C GLU A 231 51.04 71.20 -18.89
N ALA A 232 49.78 71.20 -19.30
CA ALA A 232 49.20 72.22 -20.18
C ALA A 232 49.23 73.61 -19.53
N ALA A 233 48.85 73.73 -18.25
CA ALA A 233 48.91 74.98 -17.51
C ALA A 233 50.36 75.49 -17.36
N ALA A 234 51.31 74.61 -17.06
CA ALA A 234 52.72 74.97 -16.98
C ALA A 234 53.29 75.44 -18.34
N ALA A 235 52.90 74.78 -19.43
CA ALA A 235 53.28 75.17 -20.79
C ALA A 235 52.67 76.53 -21.19
N ALA A 236 51.39 76.75 -20.90
CA ALA A 236 50.70 78.01 -21.15
C ALA A 236 51.36 79.16 -20.39
N ALA A 237 51.65 78.99 -19.10
CA ALA A 237 52.34 79.98 -18.29
C ALA A 237 53.76 80.29 -18.82
N LYS A 238 54.49 79.28 -19.28
CA LYS A 238 55.82 79.46 -19.89
C LYS A 238 55.74 80.23 -21.20
N ASN A 239 54.78 79.90 -22.06
CA ASN A 239 54.58 80.59 -23.33
C ASN A 239 54.18 82.05 -23.11
N GLN A 240 53.29 82.32 -22.14
CA GLN A 240 52.91 83.69 -21.79
C GLN A 240 54.11 84.49 -21.26
N CYS A 241 54.89 83.94 -20.32
CA CYS A 241 56.06 84.67 -19.79
C CYS A 241 57.14 84.91 -20.88
N ASN A 242 57.24 84.05 -21.91
CA ASN A 242 58.08 84.32 -23.08
C ASN A 242 57.52 85.42 -23.98
N ALA A 243 56.20 85.47 -24.19
CA ALA A 243 55.54 86.51 -24.96
C ALA A 243 55.70 87.88 -24.29
N ASP A 244 55.39 87.97 -23.00
CA ASP A 244 55.55 89.20 -22.20
C ASP A 244 57.01 89.68 -22.22
N LYS A 245 57.97 88.76 -22.11
CA LYS A 245 59.40 89.07 -22.19
C LYS A 245 59.82 89.64 -23.55
N ASN A 246 59.27 89.12 -24.65
CA ASN A 246 59.59 89.60 -25.99
C ASN A 246 58.96 90.98 -26.23
N GLU A 247 57.70 91.17 -25.87
CA GLU A 247 57.00 92.45 -25.99
C GLU A 247 57.71 93.55 -25.18
N LEU A 248 58.18 93.23 -23.97
CA LEU A 248 58.97 94.17 -23.16
C LEU A 248 60.34 94.45 -23.77
N GLY A 249 60.97 93.46 -24.41
CA GLY A 249 62.24 93.65 -25.14
C GLY A 249 62.08 94.61 -26.32
N GLU A 250 61.02 94.45 -27.11
CA GLU A 250 60.66 95.35 -28.20
C GLU A 250 60.34 96.75 -27.69
N LYS A 251 59.56 96.85 -26.60
CA LYS A 251 59.23 98.13 -25.96
C LYS A 251 60.48 98.83 -25.41
N CYS A 252 61.37 98.13 -24.69
CA CYS A 252 62.64 98.71 -24.22
C CYS A 252 63.52 99.20 -25.37
N GLN A 253 63.51 98.48 -26.51
CA GLN A 253 64.27 98.91 -27.68
C GLN A 253 63.66 100.16 -28.33
N SER A 254 62.34 100.22 -28.45
CA SER A 254 61.61 101.40 -28.94
C SER A 254 61.76 102.61 -28.01
N ASP A 255 61.66 102.42 -26.69
CA ASP A 255 61.82 103.47 -25.67
C ASP A 255 63.26 103.99 -25.67
N LYS A 256 64.25 103.10 -25.85
CA LYS A 256 65.65 103.48 -26.04
C LYS A 256 65.86 104.30 -27.32
N GLU A 257 65.29 103.88 -28.45
CA GLU A 257 65.40 104.62 -29.72
C GLU A 257 64.69 105.97 -29.65
N THR A 258 63.55 106.04 -28.98
CA THR A 258 62.80 107.28 -28.75
C THR A 258 63.55 108.22 -27.80
N ALA A 259 64.13 107.71 -26.71
CA ALA A 259 64.96 108.49 -25.80
C ALA A 259 66.21 109.04 -26.50
N ILE A 260 66.85 108.24 -27.36
CA ILE A 260 67.97 108.69 -28.21
C ILE A 260 67.49 109.77 -29.18
N ALA A 261 66.34 109.61 -29.82
CA ALA A 261 65.80 110.58 -30.77
C ALA A 261 65.42 111.91 -30.11
N VAL A 262 64.80 111.88 -28.93
CA VAL A 262 64.46 113.06 -28.12
C VAL A 262 65.73 113.76 -27.64
N ALA A 263 66.73 113.01 -27.17
CA ALA A 263 68.02 113.58 -26.78
C ALA A 263 68.76 114.22 -27.96
N VAL A 264 68.70 113.62 -29.16
CA VAL A 264 69.27 114.18 -30.39
C VAL A 264 68.51 115.43 -30.86
N ALA A 265 67.18 115.47 -30.73
CA ALA A 265 66.37 116.64 -31.06
C ALA A 265 66.65 117.80 -30.10
N LEU A 266 66.70 117.54 -28.79
CA LEU A 266 67.10 118.53 -27.78
C LEU A 266 68.54 119.01 -28.01
N ALA A 267 69.46 118.12 -28.38
CA ALA A 267 70.83 118.50 -28.73
C ALA A 267 70.90 119.34 -30.03
N LYS A 268 69.97 119.15 -30.96
CA LYS A 268 69.87 119.93 -32.20
C LYS A 268 69.30 121.34 -31.97
N ASP A 269 68.25 121.46 -31.17
CA ASP A 269 67.67 122.76 -30.78
C ASP A 269 68.64 123.55 -29.88
N GLN A 270 69.44 122.86 -29.07
CA GLN A 270 70.54 123.46 -28.30
C GLN A 270 71.74 123.83 -29.21
N CYS A 271 71.99 123.10 -30.29
CA CYS A 271 73.03 123.40 -31.30
C CYS A 271 72.77 124.72 -32.07
N ASP A 272 71.51 125.06 -32.31
CA ASP A 272 71.13 126.35 -32.89
C ASP A 272 71.29 127.52 -31.89
N THR A 273 71.40 127.22 -30.60
CA THR A 273 71.61 128.20 -29.51
C THR A 273 73.09 128.33 -29.09
N ASP A 274 73.89 127.26 -29.14
CA ASP A 274 75.25 127.20 -28.56
C ASP A 274 76.39 127.09 -29.58
N LYS A 275 76.36 127.91 -30.64
CA LYS A 275 77.41 127.97 -31.67
C LYS A 275 78.82 128.37 -31.15
N ASN A 276 79.08 128.51 -29.84
CA ASN A 276 80.41 128.94 -29.36
C ASN A 276 81.00 128.32 -28.09
N GLN A 277 80.40 127.36 -27.36
CA GLN A 277 81.10 126.73 -26.23
C GLN A 277 80.75 125.25 -25.97
N LEU A 278 81.79 124.41 -25.98
CA LEU A 278 81.96 123.11 -25.31
C LEU A 278 81.49 121.81 -26.00
N ASP A 279 82.40 121.24 -26.79
CA ASP A 279 82.37 119.86 -27.34
C ASP A 279 82.51 118.73 -26.28
N GLU A 280 82.79 119.01 -24.99
CA GLU A 280 82.98 117.96 -23.96
C GLU A 280 81.72 117.64 -23.13
N LYS A 281 80.73 118.54 -23.06
CA LYS A 281 79.53 118.36 -22.21
C LYS A 281 78.43 117.51 -22.89
N CYS A 282 78.31 117.62 -24.22
CA CYS A 282 77.26 116.95 -25.00
C CYS A 282 77.43 115.41 -25.07
N GLN A 283 78.67 114.91 -25.06
CA GLN A 283 78.94 113.46 -25.07
C GLN A 283 78.65 112.82 -23.70
N SER A 284 78.96 113.52 -22.61
CA SER A 284 78.67 113.10 -21.23
C SER A 284 77.16 112.91 -20.98
N ASP A 285 76.34 113.88 -21.40
CA ASP A 285 74.90 113.85 -21.13
C ASP A 285 74.17 112.76 -21.95
N LYS A 286 74.67 112.47 -23.16
CA LYS A 286 74.18 111.36 -24.00
C LYS A 286 74.50 109.99 -23.39
N ASP A 287 75.73 109.80 -22.92
CA ASP A 287 76.15 108.54 -22.32
C ASP A 287 75.49 108.31 -20.95
N ALA A 288 75.26 109.38 -20.17
CA ALA A 288 74.52 109.34 -18.92
C ALA A 288 73.03 108.99 -19.12
N ALA A 289 72.36 109.59 -20.11
CA ALA A 289 70.96 109.27 -20.41
C ALA A 289 70.78 107.84 -20.95
N ALA A 290 71.71 107.36 -21.79
CA ALA A 290 71.71 105.98 -22.28
C ALA A 290 72.00 104.96 -21.17
N ALA A 291 72.88 105.29 -20.21
CA ALA A 291 73.13 104.48 -19.03
C ALA A 291 71.92 104.42 -18.11
N ALA A 292 71.29 105.56 -17.81
CA ALA A 292 70.08 105.63 -16.98
C ALA A 292 68.91 104.82 -17.58
N ALA A 293 68.68 104.92 -18.90
CA ALA A 293 67.66 104.13 -19.58
C ALA A 293 67.97 102.61 -19.55
N LYS A 294 69.25 102.24 -19.63
CA LYS A 294 69.68 100.84 -19.55
C LYS A 294 69.52 100.28 -18.12
N ASP A 295 69.86 101.06 -17.11
CA ASP A 295 69.72 100.66 -15.71
C ASP A 295 68.25 100.55 -15.32
N GLN A 296 67.40 101.48 -15.78
CA GLN A 296 65.95 101.37 -15.60
C GLN A 296 65.37 100.11 -16.30
N CYS A 297 65.78 99.83 -17.55
CA CYS A 297 65.33 98.63 -18.26
C CYS A 297 65.78 97.33 -17.54
N ASN A 298 66.96 97.34 -16.91
CA ASN A 298 67.43 96.20 -16.13
C ASN A 298 66.66 96.04 -14.80
N ALA A 299 66.32 97.16 -14.14
CA ALA A 299 65.51 97.15 -12.93
C ALA A 299 64.09 96.61 -13.21
N ASP A 300 63.43 97.14 -14.24
CA ASP A 300 62.09 96.71 -14.66
C ASP A 300 62.08 95.22 -15.04
N LYS A 301 63.13 94.75 -15.74
CA LYS A 301 63.29 93.33 -16.12
C LYS A 301 63.44 92.40 -14.91
N ASN A 302 64.16 92.82 -13.87
CA ASN A 302 64.35 92.02 -12.66
C ASN A 302 63.06 91.95 -11.84
N GLU A 303 62.37 93.08 -11.65
CA GLU A 303 61.10 93.14 -10.92
C GLU A 303 60.02 92.26 -11.58
N LEU A 304 59.95 92.27 -12.92
CA LEU A 304 59.04 91.41 -13.68
C LEU A 304 59.43 89.92 -13.61
N GLY A 305 60.72 89.61 -13.52
CA GLY A 305 61.23 88.25 -13.32
C GLY A 305 60.80 87.67 -11.97
N GLU A 306 60.91 88.45 -10.90
CA GLU A 306 60.43 88.09 -9.56
C GLU A 306 58.90 87.95 -9.53
N LYS A 307 58.18 88.87 -10.19
CA LYS A 307 56.72 88.79 -10.33
C LYS A 307 56.28 87.53 -11.10
N CYS A 308 56.92 87.19 -12.23
CA CYS A 308 56.63 85.96 -13.00
C CYS A 308 56.92 84.68 -12.17
N GLN A 309 57.97 84.68 -11.34
CA GLN A 309 58.23 83.56 -10.41
C GLN A 309 57.15 83.45 -9.32
N SER A 310 56.73 84.57 -8.74
CA SER A 310 55.66 84.62 -7.75
C SER A 310 54.32 84.17 -8.33
N ASP A 311 53.93 84.69 -9.49
CA ASP A 311 52.66 84.36 -10.17
C ASP A 311 52.63 82.87 -10.58
N LYS A 312 53.76 82.32 -11.03
CA LYS A 312 53.90 80.87 -11.27
C LYS A 312 53.71 80.06 -9.99
N GLY A 313 54.30 80.49 -8.87
CA GLY A 313 54.12 79.85 -7.57
C GLY A 313 52.67 79.87 -7.11
N ALA A 314 52.01 81.02 -7.25
CA ALA A 314 50.61 81.21 -6.90
C ALA A 314 49.67 80.35 -7.78
N ALA A 315 49.90 80.32 -9.10
CA ALA A 315 49.11 79.50 -10.02
C ALA A 315 49.25 78.00 -9.74
N VAL A 316 50.46 77.52 -9.46
CA VAL A 316 50.71 76.11 -9.08
C VAL A 316 50.07 75.77 -7.74
N ALA A 317 50.13 76.67 -6.76
CA ALA A 317 49.48 76.47 -5.45
C ALA A 317 47.95 76.46 -5.57
N ALA A 318 47.37 77.35 -6.37
CA ALA A 318 45.94 77.39 -6.63
C ALA A 318 45.45 76.11 -7.33
N ALA A 319 46.17 75.64 -8.36
CA ALA A 319 45.84 74.38 -9.05
C ALA A 319 45.95 73.16 -8.12
N LYS A 320 46.93 73.15 -7.21
CA LYS A 320 47.09 72.09 -6.21
C LYS A 320 45.92 72.06 -5.22
N ASN A 321 45.58 73.21 -4.64
CA ASN A 321 44.45 73.32 -3.70
C ASN A 321 43.12 72.95 -4.37
N GLN A 322 42.96 73.27 -5.65
CA GLN A 322 41.80 72.87 -6.43
C GLN A 322 41.74 71.34 -6.65
N CYS A 323 42.84 70.69 -7.08
CA CYS A 323 42.86 69.22 -7.28
C CYS A 323 42.67 68.48 -5.93
N ASP A 324 43.17 69.03 -4.80
CA ASP A 324 42.90 68.50 -3.45
C ASP A 324 41.42 68.66 -3.04
N THR A 325 40.80 69.81 -3.35
CA THR A 325 39.37 70.05 -3.08
C THR A 325 38.46 69.12 -3.89
N ASP A 326 38.75 68.96 -5.18
CA ASP A 326 37.95 68.12 -6.07
C ASP A 326 38.11 66.63 -5.72
N LYS A 327 39.31 66.21 -5.31
CA LYS A 327 39.55 64.86 -4.76
C LYS A 327 38.69 64.60 -3.52
N ASN A 328 38.65 65.53 -2.56
CA ASN A 328 37.86 65.36 -1.34
C ASN A 328 36.36 65.28 -1.64
N LYS A 329 35.85 66.12 -2.56
CA LYS A 329 34.44 66.05 -3.01
C LYS A 329 34.11 64.72 -3.69
N LEU A 330 35.04 64.18 -4.48
CA LEU A 330 34.86 62.88 -5.13
C LEU A 330 34.83 61.75 -4.10
N ASP A 331 35.72 61.78 -3.10
CA ASP A 331 35.75 60.81 -1.99
C ASP A 331 34.45 60.87 -1.16
N GLU A 332 33.95 62.08 -0.83
CA GLU A 332 32.66 62.27 -0.14
C GLU A 332 31.48 61.72 -0.97
N LYS A 333 31.45 62.03 -2.28
CA LYS A 333 30.42 61.53 -3.18
C LYS A 333 30.46 60.00 -3.28
N TYR A 334 31.65 59.41 -3.38
CA TYR A 334 31.81 57.95 -3.43
C TYR A 334 31.30 57.27 -2.16
N GLN A 335 31.61 57.81 -0.97
CA GLN A 335 31.10 57.26 0.29
C GLN A 335 29.58 57.38 0.38
N SER A 336 29.01 58.53 0.00
CA SER A 336 27.56 58.73 -0.05
C SER A 336 26.88 57.77 -1.02
N ASP A 337 27.37 57.65 -2.25
CA ASP A 337 26.79 56.76 -3.27
C ASP A 337 26.91 55.28 -2.84
N LYS A 338 28.02 54.89 -2.19
CA LYS A 338 28.21 53.56 -1.62
C LYS A 338 27.21 53.26 -0.51
N GLU A 339 26.98 54.20 0.41
CA GLU A 339 25.98 54.03 1.48
C GLU A 339 24.55 53.93 0.91
N ILE A 340 24.22 54.75 -0.08
CA ILE A 340 22.93 54.70 -0.79
C ILE A 340 22.75 53.34 -1.50
N ALA A 341 23.78 52.87 -2.21
CA ALA A 341 23.73 51.60 -2.93
C ALA A 341 23.59 50.41 -1.97
N ILE A 342 24.32 50.41 -0.84
CA ILE A 342 24.20 49.39 0.21
C ILE A 342 22.79 49.44 0.81
N ALA A 343 22.27 50.62 1.16
CA ALA A 343 20.93 50.76 1.72
C ALA A 343 19.84 50.26 0.76
N ALA A 344 19.95 50.58 -0.54
CA ALA A 344 19.04 50.10 -1.57
C ALA A 344 19.11 48.57 -1.74
N ALA A 345 20.31 47.99 -1.77
CA ALA A 345 20.50 46.55 -1.86
C ALA A 345 19.94 45.82 -0.62
N VAL A 346 20.13 46.38 0.58
CA VAL A 346 19.57 45.84 1.83
C VAL A 346 18.04 45.92 1.83
N ALA A 347 17.46 47.01 1.33
CA ALA A 347 16.01 47.13 1.19
C ALA A 347 15.43 46.08 0.22
N LEU A 348 16.02 45.93 -0.96
CA LEU A 348 15.60 44.92 -1.94
C LEU A 348 15.74 43.49 -1.39
N ALA A 349 16.83 43.17 -0.71
CA ALA A 349 17.04 41.87 -0.09
C ALA A 349 16.00 41.59 1.01
N LYS A 350 15.62 42.63 1.78
CA LYS A 350 14.60 42.52 2.81
C LYS A 350 13.21 42.28 2.20
N ASP A 351 12.83 43.05 1.19
CA ASP A 351 11.55 42.90 0.50
C ASP A 351 11.44 41.53 -0.18
N GLN A 352 12.54 41.03 -0.77
CA GLN A 352 12.60 39.69 -1.34
C GLN A 352 12.44 38.61 -0.27
N CYS A 353 13.13 38.75 0.87
CA CYS A 353 13.01 37.81 1.98
C CYS A 353 11.58 37.74 2.53
N ASP A 354 10.90 38.88 2.66
CA ASP A 354 9.50 38.93 3.11
C ASP A 354 8.55 38.31 2.07
N THR A 355 8.83 38.50 0.77
CA THR A 355 8.07 37.87 -0.33
C THR A 355 8.20 36.35 -0.28
N ASP A 356 9.43 35.83 -0.23
CA ASP A 356 9.70 34.39 -0.20
C ASP A 356 9.10 33.73 1.05
N LYS A 357 9.21 34.39 2.22
CA LYS A 357 8.62 33.92 3.47
C LYS A 357 7.10 33.82 3.40
N ASN A 358 6.44 34.80 2.77
CA ASN A 358 4.99 34.79 2.60
C ASN A 358 4.55 33.70 1.60
N GLN A 359 5.33 33.49 0.54
CA GLN A 359 5.06 32.43 -0.42
C GLN A 359 5.21 31.04 0.19
N LEU A 360 6.29 30.78 0.93
CA LEU A 360 6.48 29.50 1.65
C LEU A 360 5.36 29.24 2.66
N ARG A 361 4.88 30.27 3.36
CA ARG A 361 3.72 30.15 4.24
C ARG A 361 2.47 29.74 3.48
N LYS A 362 2.22 30.35 2.32
CA LYS A 362 1.07 30.04 1.48
C LYS A 362 1.15 28.60 0.96
N GLU A 363 2.29 28.20 0.39
CA GLU A 363 2.52 26.84 -0.11
C GLU A 363 2.42 25.79 1.00
N GLY A 364 2.87 26.13 2.22
CA GLY A 364 2.72 25.28 3.40
C GLY A 364 1.26 25.10 3.82
N VAL A 365 0.46 26.17 3.81
CA VAL A 365 -0.98 26.12 4.11
C VAL A 365 -1.72 25.33 3.03
N ASP A 366 -1.44 25.58 1.75
CA ASP A 366 -2.08 24.89 0.62
C ASP A 366 -1.78 23.37 0.67
N ASN A 367 -0.54 22.98 0.96
CA ASN A 367 -0.17 21.57 1.14
C ASN A 367 -0.86 20.90 2.34
N LEU A 368 -0.97 21.62 3.48
CA LEU A 368 -1.67 21.10 4.65
C LEU A 368 -3.15 20.89 4.35
N GLN A 369 -3.78 21.86 3.70
CA GLN A 369 -5.19 21.80 3.35
C GLN A 369 -5.46 20.69 2.32
N GLN A 370 -4.58 20.51 1.33
CA GLN A 370 -4.67 19.39 0.39
C GLN A 370 -4.56 18.04 1.10
N ARG A 371 -3.62 17.91 2.04
CA ARG A 371 -3.47 16.68 2.84
C ARG A 371 -4.66 16.42 3.75
N GLU A 372 -5.25 17.46 4.32
CA GLU A 372 -6.46 17.37 5.14
C GLU A 372 -7.64 16.86 4.31
N SER A 373 -7.87 17.43 3.12
CA SER A 373 -8.91 16.95 2.19
C SER A 373 -8.67 15.50 1.75
N GLN A 374 -7.41 15.11 1.52
CA GLN A 374 -7.07 13.71 1.20
C GLN A 374 -7.35 12.78 2.39
N CYS A 375 -7.08 13.22 3.62
CA CYS A 375 -7.35 12.46 4.83
C CYS A 375 -8.87 12.25 5.03
N GLU A 376 -9.67 13.30 4.87
CA GLU A 376 -11.14 13.24 4.96
C GLU A 376 -11.74 12.30 3.90
N ALA A 377 -11.20 12.33 2.67
CA ALA A 377 -11.61 11.40 1.62
C ALA A 377 -11.32 9.94 1.98
N ARG A 378 -10.15 9.66 2.59
CA ARG A 378 -9.79 8.32 3.06
C ARG A 378 -10.67 7.86 4.22
N ILE A 379 -10.98 8.74 5.17
CA ILE A 379 -11.91 8.46 6.28
C ILE A 379 -13.28 8.07 5.72
N SER A 380 -13.82 8.88 4.80
CA SER A 380 -15.11 8.60 4.15
C SER A 380 -15.13 7.27 3.39
N ALA A 381 -14.00 6.90 2.77
CA ALA A 381 -13.86 5.63 2.07
C ALA A 381 -13.84 4.44 3.05
N LEU A 382 -13.16 4.58 4.19
CA LEU A 382 -13.14 3.57 5.24
C LEU A 382 -14.52 3.37 5.88
N GLU A 383 -15.27 4.45 6.12
CA GLU A 383 -16.64 4.35 6.64
C GLU A 383 -17.56 3.59 5.67
N LYS A 384 -17.45 3.85 4.37
CA LYS A 384 -18.20 3.10 3.34
C LYS A 384 -17.79 1.62 3.30
N ALA A 385 -16.50 1.32 3.40
CA ALA A 385 -16.01 -0.05 3.46
C ALA A 385 -16.54 -0.76 4.71
N ASN A 386 -16.56 -0.09 5.86
CA ASN A 386 -17.09 -0.65 7.10
C ASN A 386 -18.60 -0.91 7.03
N GLY A 387 -19.37 0.01 6.45
CA GLY A 387 -20.79 -0.23 6.16
C GLY A 387 -21.01 -1.44 5.26
N SER A 388 -20.20 -1.60 4.21
CA SER A 388 -20.26 -2.81 3.36
C SER A 388 -19.94 -4.10 4.12
N VAL A 389 -19.06 -4.05 5.12
CA VAL A 389 -18.76 -5.20 6.00
C VAL A 389 -19.95 -5.50 6.91
N ASP A 390 -20.60 -4.48 7.47
CA ASP A 390 -21.82 -4.66 8.27
C ASP A 390 -22.97 -5.26 7.44
N GLU A 391 -23.17 -4.80 6.20
CA GLU A 391 -24.13 -5.39 5.27
C GLU A 391 -23.79 -6.85 4.92
N ALA A 392 -22.51 -7.16 4.65
CA ALA A 392 -22.07 -8.53 4.41
C ALA A 392 -22.28 -9.43 5.63
N SER A 393 -22.08 -8.90 6.84
CA SER A 393 -22.33 -9.60 8.10
C SER A 393 -23.82 -9.91 8.30
N LYS A 394 -24.71 -8.93 8.06
CA LYS A 394 -26.17 -9.14 8.09
C LYS A 394 -26.62 -10.17 7.07
N GLN A 395 -26.04 -10.14 5.86
CA GLN A 395 -26.33 -11.13 4.83
C GLN A 395 -25.88 -12.53 5.27
N CYS A 396 -24.70 -12.64 5.88
CA CYS A 396 -24.19 -13.91 6.41
C CYS A 396 -25.13 -14.52 7.48
N GLU A 397 -25.64 -13.71 8.41
CA GLU A 397 -26.61 -14.19 9.42
C GLU A 397 -27.97 -14.56 8.80
N THR A 398 -28.38 -13.87 7.74
CA THR A 398 -29.59 -14.21 6.97
C THR A 398 -29.43 -15.56 6.26
N ASP A 399 -28.31 -15.76 5.55
CA ASP A 399 -28.02 -17.00 4.83
C ASP A 399 -27.90 -18.19 5.79
N LYS A 400 -27.29 -17.98 6.95
CA LYS A 400 -27.22 -18.96 8.05
C LYS A 400 -28.60 -19.36 8.56
N SER A 401 -29.51 -18.39 8.75
CA SER A 401 -30.88 -18.67 9.19
C SER A 401 -31.66 -19.44 8.13
N LYS A 402 -31.45 -19.12 6.85
CA LYS A 402 -32.06 -19.83 5.72
C LYS A 402 -31.59 -21.28 5.63
N LEU A 403 -30.28 -21.53 5.77
CA LEU A 403 -29.71 -22.89 5.79
C LEU A 403 -30.27 -23.74 6.95
N LEU A 404 -30.44 -23.15 8.14
CA LEU A 404 -31.07 -23.81 9.28
C LEU A 404 -32.53 -24.21 9.00
N GLN A 405 -33.27 -23.33 8.34
CA GLN A 405 -34.65 -23.60 7.94
C GLN A 405 -34.73 -24.71 6.89
N GLU A 406 -33.91 -24.64 5.84
CA GLU A 406 -33.81 -25.67 4.80
C GLU A 406 -33.46 -27.03 5.40
N THR A 407 -32.50 -27.07 6.32
CA THR A 407 -32.13 -28.31 7.04
C THR A 407 -33.30 -28.87 7.84
N THR A 408 -34.07 -27.99 8.50
CA THR A 408 -35.25 -28.38 9.29
C THR A 408 -36.37 -28.93 8.39
N ASP A 409 -36.57 -28.33 7.22
CA ASP A 409 -37.62 -28.74 6.28
C ASP A 409 -37.26 -30.03 5.54
N VAL A 410 -35.98 -30.22 5.19
CA VAL A 410 -35.46 -31.51 4.70
C VAL A 410 -35.67 -32.60 5.75
N LYS A 411 -35.38 -32.32 7.03
CA LYS A 411 -35.61 -33.26 8.12
C LYS A 411 -37.09 -33.65 8.25
N LYS A 412 -38.00 -32.67 8.26
CA LYS A 412 -39.46 -32.94 8.28
C LYS A 412 -39.93 -33.78 7.10
N THR A 413 -39.41 -33.49 5.90
CA THR A 413 -39.71 -34.23 4.69
C THR A 413 -39.23 -35.68 4.80
N CYS A 414 -37.99 -35.88 5.26
CA CYS A 414 -37.43 -37.21 5.50
C CYS A 414 -38.23 -38.00 6.56
N ASP A 415 -38.66 -37.36 7.64
CA ASP A 415 -39.51 -37.97 8.66
C ASP A 415 -40.90 -38.32 8.12
N ALA A 416 -41.48 -37.48 7.27
CA ALA A 416 -42.75 -37.73 6.59
C ALA A 416 -42.66 -38.88 5.58
N ASP A 417 -41.60 -38.92 4.77
CA ASP A 417 -41.32 -40.00 3.82
C ASP A 417 -41.11 -41.32 4.56
N LYS A 418 -40.37 -41.30 5.67
CA LYS A 418 -40.19 -42.45 6.56
C LYS A 418 -41.53 -42.94 7.12
N ALA A 419 -42.39 -42.03 7.58
CA ALA A 419 -43.72 -42.38 8.07
C ALA A 419 -44.62 -42.95 6.96
N ALA A 420 -44.56 -42.40 5.75
CA ALA A 420 -45.29 -42.87 4.59
C ALA A 420 -44.83 -44.29 4.18
N LEU A 421 -43.52 -44.54 4.15
CA LEU A 421 -42.95 -45.86 3.89
C LEU A 421 -43.37 -46.89 4.95
N LEU A 422 -43.34 -46.52 6.24
CA LEU A 422 -43.83 -47.39 7.32
C LEU A 422 -45.33 -47.68 7.20
N GLY A 423 -46.13 -46.71 6.75
CA GLY A 423 -47.55 -46.89 6.44
C GLY A 423 -47.76 -47.88 5.30
N GLN A 424 -47.02 -47.74 4.20
CA GLN A 424 -47.07 -48.68 3.08
C GLN A 424 -46.66 -50.10 3.49
N ILE A 425 -45.64 -50.24 4.34
CA ILE A 425 -45.22 -51.54 4.89
C ILE A 425 -46.38 -52.18 5.69
N LYS A 426 -47.03 -51.43 6.59
CA LYS A 426 -48.18 -51.93 7.36
C LYS A 426 -49.39 -52.30 6.49
N GLU A 427 -49.66 -51.53 5.44
CA GLU A 427 -50.73 -51.81 4.49
C GLU A 427 -50.48 -53.12 3.72
N LEU A 428 -49.23 -53.34 3.30
CA LEU A 428 -48.80 -54.57 2.64
C LEU A 428 -48.87 -55.77 3.60
N GLU A 429 -48.43 -55.62 4.85
CA GLU A 429 -48.55 -56.67 5.89
C GLU A 429 -50.02 -57.03 6.17
N LYS A 430 -50.92 -56.02 6.15
CA LYS A 430 -52.37 -56.24 6.32
C LYS A 430 -52.96 -56.99 5.14
N LYS A 431 -52.60 -56.64 3.90
CA LYS A 431 -53.01 -57.38 2.68
C LYS A 431 -52.50 -58.81 2.66
N VAL A 432 -51.33 -59.07 3.22
CA VAL A 432 -50.76 -60.43 3.38
C VAL A 432 -51.46 -61.21 4.51
N SER A 433 -51.98 -60.54 5.54
CA SER A 433 -52.67 -61.18 6.68
C SER A 433 -54.15 -61.49 6.44
N THR A 434 -54.81 -60.80 5.50
CA THR A 434 -56.22 -61.07 5.11
C THR A 434 -56.36 -61.95 3.86
N GLY A 435 -55.26 -62.40 3.27
CA GLY A 435 -55.24 -63.25 2.07
C GLY A 435 -55.39 -64.75 2.35
N GLY A 436 -56.36 -65.13 3.18
CA GLY A 436 -56.79 -66.52 3.36
C GLY A 436 -58.11 -66.78 2.66
N SER A 437 -58.05 -67.18 1.38
CA SER A 437 -59.03 -67.99 0.65
C SER A 437 -60.52 -67.61 0.72
N LYS A 438 -61.04 -67.02 -0.37
CA LYS A 438 -62.07 -67.62 -1.27
C LYS A 438 -62.66 -66.58 -2.23
N ASP A 439 -62.76 -67.02 -3.48
CA ASP A 439 -63.72 -66.65 -4.52
C ASP A 439 -63.86 -65.19 -4.99
N GLY A 440 -63.72 -65.01 -6.31
CA GLY A 440 -64.68 -64.24 -7.10
C GLY A 440 -64.47 -62.73 -7.24
N GLU A 441 -64.08 -62.35 -8.47
CA GLU A 441 -64.51 -61.14 -9.20
C GLU A 441 -64.03 -59.72 -8.81
N THR A 442 -63.40 -59.12 -9.83
CA THR A 442 -63.42 -57.71 -10.26
C THR A 442 -62.77 -56.60 -9.39
N ASN A 443 -61.59 -56.15 -9.83
CA ASN A 443 -61.28 -54.77 -10.28
C ASN A 443 -59.75 -54.67 -10.38
N LYS A 444 -59.18 -54.37 -11.55
CA LYS A 444 -59.08 -53.05 -12.20
C LYS A 444 -58.14 -52.12 -11.42
N ASP A 445 -57.07 -51.75 -12.13
CA ASP A 445 -56.05 -50.76 -11.82
C ASP A 445 -55.07 -51.12 -10.70
N LEU A 446 -53.91 -51.67 -11.08
CA LEU A 446 -52.58 -51.10 -10.83
C LEU A 446 -51.52 -52.01 -11.46
N SER A 447 -51.23 -51.78 -12.74
CA SER A 447 -50.02 -52.23 -13.41
C SER A 447 -49.54 -51.09 -14.29
N THR A 448 -48.66 -50.25 -13.77
CA THR A 448 -47.79 -49.41 -14.61
C THR A 448 -46.49 -50.17 -14.84
N SER A 449 -46.64 -51.26 -15.59
CA SER A 449 -45.58 -51.79 -16.44
C SER A 449 -45.25 -50.72 -17.46
N ALA A 450 -44.02 -50.22 -17.45
CA ALA A 450 -43.48 -49.46 -18.58
C ALA A 450 -43.27 -50.45 -19.75
N GLN A 451 -44.34 -50.69 -20.51
CA GLN A 451 -44.29 -51.44 -21.76
C GLN A 451 -44.89 -50.58 -22.88
N ASP A 452 -44.04 -50.27 -23.86
CA ASP A 452 -44.41 -49.63 -25.12
C ASP A 452 -45.44 -50.52 -25.87
N PRO A 453 -46.58 -49.97 -26.31
CA PRO A 453 -47.63 -50.73 -27.00
C PRO A 453 -47.23 -51.35 -28.34
N ASN A 454 -46.07 -51.03 -28.92
CA ASN A 454 -45.64 -51.57 -30.22
C ASN A 454 -44.81 -52.87 -30.17
N CYS A 455 -44.56 -53.46 -29.00
CA CYS A 455 -43.79 -54.71 -28.89
C CYS A 455 -44.61 -55.88 -28.32
N GLN A 456 -45.77 -56.17 -28.92
CA GLN A 456 -46.55 -57.36 -28.58
C GLN A 456 -46.25 -58.52 -29.54
N TYR A 457 -45.75 -59.62 -28.96
CA TYR A 457 -45.55 -60.97 -29.52
C TYR A 457 -44.36 -61.17 -30.47
N ARG A 458 -43.19 -61.54 -29.91
CA ARG A 458 -42.37 -62.71 -30.31
C ARG A 458 -41.13 -62.89 -29.42
N THR A 459 -40.70 -64.14 -29.25
CA THR A 459 -39.70 -64.66 -28.30
C THR A 459 -38.23 -64.38 -28.61
N ASN A 460 -37.89 -63.44 -29.50
CA ASN A 460 -36.50 -63.07 -29.82
C ASN A 460 -36.32 -61.56 -29.77
N MET A 461 -35.61 -61.06 -28.76
CA MET A 461 -35.55 -59.63 -28.40
C MET A 461 -34.44 -58.79 -29.06
N CYS A 462 -33.70 -59.29 -30.06
CA CYS A 462 -32.47 -58.61 -30.49
C CYS A 462 -32.43 -57.92 -31.87
N ASP A 463 -33.42 -58.01 -32.77
CA ASP A 463 -33.20 -57.51 -34.16
C ASP A 463 -34.28 -56.61 -34.79
N ALA A 464 -35.32 -56.15 -34.07
CA ALA A 464 -36.45 -55.48 -34.74
C ALA A 464 -37.05 -54.24 -34.06
N CYS A 465 -36.31 -53.53 -33.20
CA CYS A 465 -36.74 -52.22 -32.71
C CYS A 465 -35.81 -51.14 -33.26
N GLY A 466 -36.25 -50.46 -34.33
CA GLY A 466 -35.48 -49.43 -35.05
C GLY A 466 -35.39 -48.07 -34.36
N HIS A 467 -35.39 -48.02 -33.03
CA HIS A 467 -35.24 -46.78 -32.28
C HIS A 467 -33.93 -46.79 -31.49
N ASP A 468 -33.01 -45.90 -31.86
CA ASP A 468 -31.67 -45.77 -31.26
C ASP A 468 -31.66 -45.09 -29.88
N THR A 469 -32.83 -44.70 -29.36
CA THR A 469 -32.97 -43.97 -28.10
C THR A 469 -34.20 -44.45 -27.35
N PHE A 470 -34.08 -44.67 -26.04
CA PHE A 470 -35.22 -44.93 -25.14
C PHE A 470 -35.02 -44.27 -23.78
N THR A 471 -36.14 -43.93 -23.13
CA THR A 471 -36.15 -43.14 -21.88
C THR A 471 -36.63 -44.01 -20.72
N VAL A 472 -35.84 -44.07 -19.66
CA VAL A 472 -36.22 -44.72 -18.39
C VAL A 472 -36.02 -43.71 -17.27
N ASN A 473 -37.08 -43.47 -16.47
CA ASN A 473 -37.09 -42.51 -15.36
C ASN A 473 -36.61 -41.09 -15.73
N GLY A 474 -36.99 -40.60 -16.92
CA GLY A 474 -36.67 -39.24 -17.38
C GLY A 474 -35.25 -39.03 -17.91
N LEU A 475 -34.43 -40.08 -18.00
CA LEU A 475 -33.10 -40.05 -18.61
C LEU A 475 -33.12 -40.76 -19.96
N GLU A 476 -32.60 -40.10 -21.00
CA GLU A 476 -32.57 -40.58 -22.38
C GLU A 476 -31.27 -41.37 -22.65
N TRP A 477 -31.40 -42.62 -23.06
CA TRP A 477 -30.28 -43.52 -23.32
C TRP A 477 -30.18 -43.81 -24.80
N LYS A 478 -29.00 -43.58 -25.39
CA LYS A 478 -28.71 -43.83 -26.79
C LYS A 478 -27.87 -45.09 -26.94
N LYS A 479 -28.33 -46.02 -27.78
CA LYS A 479 -27.56 -47.23 -28.12
C LYS A 479 -26.29 -46.80 -28.87
N LYS A 480 -25.15 -47.35 -28.51
CA LYS A 480 -23.84 -46.99 -29.11
C LYS A 480 -23.53 -47.88 -30.31
#